data_AF-A0A8T0FJS8-F1
#
_entry.id   AF-A0A8T0FJS8-F1
#
_cell.length_a   1.000
_cell.length_b   1.000
_cell.length_c   1.000
_cell.angle_alpha   90.00
_cell.angle_beta   90.00
_cell.angle_gamma   90.00
#
_symmetry.space_group_name_H-M   'P 1'
#
loop_
_entity.id
_entity.type
_entity.pdbx_description
1 polymer ?
#
loop_
_entity_poly.entity_id
_entity_poly.type
_entity_poly.pdbx_seq_one_letter_code
_entity_poly.pdbx_strand_id
1 'polypeptide(L)'
;MLPLQEITLRRLVVILWNGYDILASIGKHHIKSMLYCEFKSEWCETVESKVITKISKLALPDLLTEQMIQIAKPIGLQIRRWKWFHEKYLSDSREEFDVPVLTKLCWTSEGKVDYQRTAEEIIRCKIVDIVKLYKLACLYCLEDYIPVFWKEIPEEIKKTFQNEENTSDIETPHLQFCWPYILKGEVSKLDYLARKTYGNPSSFHQRAFEYSARKGNKTAAVYFFLKLTFEEREASLIRTTHYVVAERNFGIYRYPDDFPKENISDVLYYLLSLMTPEQHMEIFKVHRTRVLRCFLGWPWQDLFLEISDLMWDFLPASDYSGLLLKMFLNFKYSEPYLPKLFQEFFMRSPVGFKKHFAIKERLCRSFFPYFFDFKDSETIKVIFRSLDAADRMSLVSSESLLELFCRFISRGRWHMVEVCLRGAALSEENKDRLKETFGMYLAGIDRGHIKWRKRKWRRFFQFLDEADENALGGD
;
A
#
# COMPACT_ATOMS: atom_id res chain seq x y z
N MET A 1 -15.33 -11.02 -5.30
CA MET A 1 -15.71 -11.60 -3.99
C MET A 1 -14.62 -12.56 -3.56
N LEU A 2 -14.09 -12.45 -2.34
CA LEU A 2 -12.98 -13.29 -1.88
C LEU A 2 -13.41 -14.76 -1.68
N PRO A 3 -12.55 -15.75 -1.97
CA PRO A 3 -12.84 -17.16 -1.65
C PRO A 3 -13.07 -17.37 -0.15
N LEU A 4 -13.96 -18.32 0.21
CA LEU A 4 -14.32 -18.61 1.60
C LEU A 4 -13.10 -18.96 2.47
N GLN A 5 -12.15 -19.71 1.91
CA GLN A 5 -10.89 -20.04 2.58
C GLN A 5 -10.14 -18.78 2.99
N GLU A 6 -10.01 -17.81 2.09
CA GLU A 6 -9.28 -16.58 2.34
C GLU A 6 -9.97 -15.70 3.40
N ILE A 7 -11.30 -15.58 3.33
CA ILE A 7 -12.11 -14.90 4.36
C ILE A 7 -11.87 -15.55 5.73
N THR A 8 -11.82 -16.88 5.78
CA THR A 8 -11.58 -17.64 7.01
C THR A 8 -10.18 -17.39 7.57
N LEU A 9 -9.15 -17.44 6.72
CA LEU A 9 -7.76 -17.15 7.13
C LEU A 9 -7.62 -15.72 7.67
N ARG A 10 -8.19 -14.73 6.97
CA ARG A 10 -8.20 -13.33 7.43
C ARG A 10 -8.88 -13.19 8.80
N ARG A 11 -10.03 -13.83 9.02
CA ARG A 11 -10.73 -13.82 10.31
C ARG A 11 -9.91 -14.46 11.44
N LEU A 12 -9.27 -15.61 11.19
CA LEU A 12 -8.41 -16.25 12.19
C LEU A 12 -7.24 -15.35 12.58
N VAL A 13 -6.61 -14.72 11.60
CA VAL A 13 -5.50 -13.79 11.85
C VAL A 13 -5.97 -12.55 12.62
N VAL A 14 -7.14 -12.00 12.31
CA VAL A 14 -7.76 -10.92 13.11
C VAL A 14 -7.96 -11.33 14.57
N ILE A 15 -8.44 -12.55 14.83
CA ILE A 15 -8.61 -13.08 16.20
C ILE A 15 -7.27 -13.13 16.94
N LEU A 16 -6.20 -13.57 16.27
CA LEU A 16 -4.85 -13.59 16.86
C LEU A 16 -4.34 -12.19 17.21
N TRP A 17 -4.59 -11.21 16.35
CA TRP A 17 -4.25 -9.81 16.59
C TRP A 17 -5.05 -9.19 17.74
N ASN A 18 -6.31 -9.59 17.90
CA ASN A 18 -7.18 -9.14 18.99
C ASN A 18 -6.92 -9.85 20.33
N GLY A 19 -5.91 -10.74 20.41
CA GLY A 19 -5.49 -11.35 21.66
C GLY A 19 -4.99 -10.30 22.67
N TYR A 20 -5.45 -10.37 23.92
CA TYR A 20 -5.16 -9.36 24.94
C TYR A 20 -3.67 -9.05 25.13
N ASP A 21 -2.80 -10.07 25.12
CA ASP A 21 -1.35 -9.91 25.22
C ASP A 21 -0.72 -9.18 24.02
N ILE A 22 -1.30 -9.36 22.82
CA ILE A 22 -0.90 -8.65 21.60
C ILE A 22 -1.37 -7.21 21.69
N LEU A 23 -2.64 -6.97 22.03
CA LEU A 23 -3.18 -5.62 22.21
C LEU A 23 -2.45 -4.85 23.31
N ALA A 24 -2.06 -5.49 24.41
CA ALA A 24 -1.23 -4.90 25.46
C ALA A 24 0.16 -4.52 24.96
N SER A 25 0.72 -5.30 24.04
CA SER A 25 1.99 -4.97 23.39
C SER A 25 1.83 -3.77 22.44
N ILE A 26 0.73 -3.72 21.68
CA ILE A 26 0.40 -2.59 20.80
C ILE A 26 0.15 -1.32 21.61
N GLY A 27 -0.56 -1.40 22.74
CA GLY A 27 -0.85 -0.27 23.62
C GLY A 27 0.43 0.43 24.09
N LYS A 28 1.45 -0.35 24.47
CA LYS A 28 2.77 0.14 24.90
C LYS A 28 3.62 0.78 23.80
N HIS A 29 3.29 0.55 22.53
CA HIS A 29 4.00 1.19 21.42
C HIS A 29 3.62 2.65 21.34
N HIS A 30 4.51 3.48 21.88
CA HIS A 30 4.37 4.93 21.83
C HIS A 30 4.78 5.44 20.45
N ILE A 31 3.92 6.29 19.91
CA ILE A 31 4.21 7.00 18.67
C ILE A 31 5.00 8.25 19.05
N LYS A 32 6.24 8.04 19.50
CA LYS A 32 7.20 9.14 19.54
C LYS A 32 7.48 9.53 18.10
N SER A 33 7.76 10.80 17.87
CA SER A 33 8.12 11.44 16.58
C SER A 33 9.39 10.86 15.92
N MET A 34 9.53 9.54 15.87
CA MET A 34 10.65 8.84 15.29
C MET A 34 10.47 8.70 13.79
N LEU A 35 11.61 8.75 13.11
CA LEU A 35 11.75 8.44 11.70
C LEU A 35 11.10 7.08 11.40
N TYR A 36 10.33 7.01 10.31
CA TYR A 36 9.54 5.85 9.87
C TYR A 36 10.30 4.50 9.92
N CYS A 37 11.62 4.52 9.80
CA CYS A 37 12.48 3.34 9.77
C CYS A 37 12.68 2.68 11.15
N GLU A 38 12.92 3.44 12.22
CA GLU A 38 13.21 2.89 13.57
C GLU A 38 11.96 2.29 14.21
N PHE A 39 10.82 2.96 14.02
CA PHE A 39 9.53 2.47 14.49
C PHE A 39 9.10 1.17 13.79
N LYS A 40 9.55 0.94 12.55
CA LYS A 40 9.24 -0.30 11.83
C LYS A 40 9.95 -1.51 12.43
N SER A 41 11.23 -1.38 12.78
CA SER A 41 11.99 -2.50 13.37
C SER A 41 11.41 -2.92 14.72
N GLU A 42 11.09 -1.96 15.58
CA GLU A 42 10.56 -2.26 16.92
C GLU A 42 9.21 -2.97 16.85
N TRP A 43 8.30 -2.49 15.99
CA TRP A 43 6.98 -3.12 15.77
C TRP A 43 7.11 -4.57 15.26
N CYS A 44 7.99 -4.80 14.27
CA CYS A 44 8.23 -6.12 13.73
C CYS A 44 8.79 -7.08 14.80
N GLU A 45 9.74 -6.61 15.61
CA GLU A 45 10.44 -7.43 16.62
C GLU A 45 9.59 -7.74 17.84
N THR A 46 8.68 -6.84 18.25
CA THR A 46 7.97 -6.95 19.53
C THR A 46 6.49 -7.34 19.40
N VAL A 47 5.83 -6.96 18.31
CA VAL A 47 4.39 -7.20 18.10
C VAL A 47 4.15 -8.25 17.02
N GLU A 48 4.66 -8.02 15.80
CA GLU A 48 4.42 -8.95 14.68
C GLU A 48 5.03 -10.31 14.96
N SER A 49 6.24 -10.36 15.55
CA SER A 49 6.91 -11.61 15.92
C SER A 49 6.07 -12.47 16.87
N LYS A 50 5.31 -11.86 17.80
CA LYS A 50 4.42 -12.58 18.72
C LYS A 50 3.24 -13.21 17.99
N VAL A 51 2.62 -12.47 17.07
CA VAL A 51 1.53 -13.00 16.24
C VAL A 51 2.03 -14.12 15.36
N ILE A 52 3.17 -13.95 14.69
CA ILE A 52 3.81 -14.99 13.87
C ILE A 52 4.11 -16.24 14.71
N THR A 53 4.68 -16.06 15.92
CA THR A 53 4.94 -17.16 16.84
C THR A 53 3.67 -17.91 17.23
N LYS A 54 2.55 -17.20 17.44
CA LYS A 54 1.25 -17.82 17.70
C LYS A 54 0.74 -18.61 16.49
N ILE A 55 0.88 -18.06 15.28
CA ILE A 55 0.51 -18.75 14.03
C ILE A 55 1.30 -20.06 13.90
N SER A 56 2.62 -20.03 14.11
CA SER A 56 3.47 -21.23 14.05
C SER A 56 3.08 -22.30 15.08
N LYS A 57 2.44 -21.92 16.20
CA LYS A 57 1.97 -22.85 17.23
C LYS A 57 0.63 -23.51 16.92
N LEU A 58 -0.08 -23.08 15.88
CA LEU A 58 -1.38 -23.67 15.50
C LEU A 58 -1.25 -25.06 14.84
N ALA A 59 -0.03 -25.57 14.63
CA ALA A 59 0.25 -26.87 14.03
C ALA A 59 -0.49 -27.10 12.68
N LEU A 60 -0.58 -26.04 11.87
CA LEU A 60 -1.20 -26.08 10.54
C LEU A 60 -0.19 -26.57 9.49
N PRO A 61 -0.66 -27.14 8.36
CA PRO A 61 0.19 -27.43 7.21
C PRO A 61 1.03 -26.22 6.79
N ASP A 62 2.28 -26.45 6.37
CA ASP A 62 3.25 -25.39 6.07
C ASP A 62 2.70 -24.32 5.12
N LEU A 63 1.99 -24.74 4.08
CA LEU A 63 1.38 -23.82 3.10
C LEU A 63 0.35 -22.88 3.75
N LEU A 64 -0.49 -23.39 4.66
CA LEU A 64 -1.49 -22.58 5.35
C LEU A 64 -0.85 -21.65 6.38
N THR A 65 0.18 -22.15 7.08
CA THR A 65 0.99 -21.34 8.01
C THR A 65 1.64 -20.17 7.27
N GLU A 66 2.23 -20.41 6.10
CA GLU A 66 2.83 -19.37 5.27
C GLU A 66 1.79 -18.33 4.81
N GLN A 67 0.63 -18.77 4.32
CA GLN A 67 -0.47 -17.89 3.93
C GLN A 67 -0.95 -17.01 5.09
N MET A 68 -1.13 -17.58 6.29
CA MET A 68 -1.52 -16.81 7.47
C MET A 68 -0.46 -15.76 7.84
N ILE A 69 0.83 -16.09 7.76
CA ILE A 69 1.91 -15.13 8.01
C ILE A 69 1.89 -13.98 6.99
N GLN A 70 1.63 -14.28 5.72
CA GLN A 70 1.51 -13.25 4.67
C GLN A 70 0.32 -12.31 4.93
N ILE A 71 -0.80 -12.82 5.47
CA ILE A 71 -1.99 -12.04 5.84
C ILE A 71 -1.79 -11.28 7.17
N ALA A 72 -1.02 -11.80 8.11
CA ALA A 72 -0.81 -11.20 9.42
C ALA A 72 -0.17 -9.82 9.36
N LYS A 73 0.80 -9.61 8.46
CA LYS A 73 1.50 -8.33 8.36
C LYS A 73 0.62 -7.17 7.88
N PRO A 74 -0.15 -7.27 6.77
CA PRO A 74 -1.04 -6.18 6.37
C PRO A 74 -2.12 -5.87 7.42
N ILE A 75 -2.64 -6.88 8.13
CA ILE A 75 -3.59 -6.68 9.24
C ILE A 75 -2.95 -5.90 10.40
N GLY A 76 -1.76 -6.29 10.85
CA GLY A 76 -1.02 -5.55 11.87
C GLY A 76 -0.74 -4.10 11.47
N LEU A 77 -0.41 -3.89 10.18
CA LEU A 77 -0.20 -2.56 9.63
C LEU A 77 -1.48 -1.70 9.66
N GLN A 78 -2.67 -2.29 9.46
CA GLN A 78 -3.94 -1.57 9.60
C GLN A 78 -4.14 -1.08 11.03
N ILE A 79 -3.92 -1.93 12.04
CA ILE A 79 -4.03 -1.54 13.46
C ILE A 79 -3.08 -0.39 13.78
N ARG A 80 -1.82 -0.53 13.35
CA ARG A 80 -0.78 0.46 13.58
C ARG A 80 -1.12 1.81 12.98
N ARG A 81 -1.57 1.84 11.72
CA ARG A 81 -1.95 3.07 11.01
C ARG A 81 -3.23 3.70 11.59
N TRP A 82 -4.19 2.88 11.99
CA TRP A 82 -5.39 3.33 12.68
C TRP A 82 -5.05 4.01 14.01
N LYS A 83 -4.22 3.35 14.84
CA LYS A 83 -3.77 3.88 16.13
C LYS A 83 -3.03 5.21 15.91
N TRP A 84 -2.07 5.23 14.99
CA TRP A 84 -1.28 6.41 14.65
C TRP A 84 -2.12 7.61 14.25
N PHE A 85 -3.06 7.39 13.34
CA PHE A 85 -3.92 8.46 12.86
C PHE A 85 -4.80 9.02 13.97
N HIS A 86 -5.46 8.18 14.75
CA HIS A 86 -6.40 8.65 15.78
C HIS A 86 -5.72 9.24 17.01
N GLU A 87 -4.61 8.64 17.48
CA GLU A 87 -3.83 9.25 18.56
C GLU A 87 -3.40 10.65 18.16
N LYS A 88 -2.89 10.83 16.94
CA LYS A 88 -2.47 12.12 16.41
C LYS A 88 -3.63 13.12 16.28
N TYR A 89 -4.76 12.69 15.73
CA TYR A 89 -5.95 13.53 15.58
C TYR A 89 -6.55 13.96 16.93
N LEU A 90 -6.41 13.14 17.97
CA LEU A 90 -6.93 13.40 19.31
C LEU A 90 -5.87 13.95 20.29
N SER A 91 -4.64 14.24 19.81
CA SER A 91 -3.42 14.53 20.61
C SER A 91 -3.43 15.84 21.42
N ASP A 92 -4.57 16.48 21.63
CA ASP A 92 -4.68 17.62 22.56
C ASP A 92 -4.41 17.19 24.02
N SER A 93 -4.37 15.89 24.30
CA SER A 93 -4.06 15.31 25.60
C SER A 93 -3.04 14.17 25.45
N ARG A 94 -2.16 14.02 26.43
CA ARG A 94 -1.13 12.95 26.51
C ARG A 94 -1.72 11.54 26.71
N GLU A 95 -3.00 11.35 26.42
CA GLU A 95 -3.71 10.10 26.61
C GLU A 95 -3.58 9.22 25.37
N GLU A 96 -3.20 7.97 25.62
CA GLU A 96 -2.79 7.02 24.60
C GLU A 96 -3.91 6.00 24.36
N PHE A 97 -3.98 5.46 23.15
CA PHE A 97 -4.90 4.38 22.84
C PHE A 97 -4.36 3.07 23.39
N ASP A 98 -4.86 2.74 24.57
CA ASP A 98 -4.53 1.57 25.36
C ASP A 98 -5.41 0.36 25.01
N VAL A 99 -5.31 -0.69 25.81
CA VAL A 99 -6.01 -1.96 25.57
C VAL A 99 -7.53 -1.79 25.51
N PRO A 100 -8.21 -1.11 26.46
CA PRO A 100 -9.62 -0.78 26.35
C PRO A 100 -10.05 -0.25 24.98
N VAL A 101 -9.34 0.75 24.44
CA VAL A 101 -9.65 1.30 23.11
C VAL A 101 -9.40 0.28 22.00
N LEU A 102 -8.25 -0.40 22.04
CA LEU A 102 -7.87 -1.37 21.02
C LEU A 102 -8.79 -2.61 21.01
N THR A 103 -9.44 -2.95 22.12
CA THR A 103 -10.43 -4.05 22.15
C THR A 103 -11.70 -3.73 21.38
N LYS A 104 -11.94 -2.46 21.02
CA LYS A 104 -13.13 -2.00 20.27
C LYS A 104 -12.92 -1.95 18.77
N LEU A 105 -11.74 -2.35 18.27
CA LEU A 105 -11.47 -2.43 16.84
C LEU A 105 -12.50 -3.33 16.14
N CYS A 106 -13.26 -2.72 15.25
CA CYS A 106 -14.19 -3.40 14.37
C CYS A 106 -13.49 -3.73 13.04
N TRP A 107 -13.85 -4.86 12.42
CA TRP A 107 -13.16 -5.39 11.25
C TRP A 107 -14.13 -5.65 10.10
N THR A 108 -13.70 -5.33 8.88
CA THR A 108 -14.41 -5.71 7.66
C THR A 108 -14.13 -7.16 7.29
N SER A 109 -14.90 -7.71 6.34
CA SER A 109 -14.70 -9.09 5.88
C SER A 109 -13.35 -9.32 5.20
N GLU A 110 -12.77 -8.25 4.67
CA GLU A 110 -11.47 -8.21 4.01
C GLU A 110 -10.30 -8.09 5.01
N GLY A 111 -10.57 -8.09 6.33
CA GLY A 111 -9.54 -7.96 7.36
C GLY A 111 -8.95 -6.55 7.44
N LYS A 112 -9.73 -5.53 7.07
CA LYS A 112 -9.39 -4.13 7.28
C LYS A 112 -10.09 -3.61 8.54
N VAL A 113 -9.47 -2.68 9.26
CA VAL A 113 -10.15 -1.99 10.37
C VAL A 113 -11.28 -1.13 9.79
N ASP A 114 -12.48 -1.28 10.31
CA ASP A 114 -13.63 -0.42 10.00
C ASP A 114 -13.58 0.81 10.90
N TYR A 115 -13.10 1.92 10.33
CA TYR A 115 -12.81 3.15 11.07
C TYR A 115 -14.09 3.74 11.70
N GLN A 116 -15.18 3.76 10.93
CA GLN A 116 -16.46 4.31 11.40
C GLN A 116 -17.08 3.43 12.48
N ARG A 117 -17.21 2.11 12.24
CA ARG A 117 -17.80 1.20 13.24
C ARG A 117 -16.98 1.16 14.52
N THR A 118 -15.65 1.22 14.40
CA THR A 118 -14.77 1.31 15.57
C THR A 118 -15.05 2.59 16.35
N ALA A 119 -15.18 3.74 15.68
CA ALA A 119 -15.50 5.01 16.34
C ALA A 119 -16.88 4.97 17.03
N GLU A 120 -17.90 4.40 16.37
CA GLU A 120 -19.23 4.20 16.95
C GLU A 120 -19.17 3.33 18.22
N GLU A 121 -18.39 2.25 18.19
CA GLU A 121 -18.26 1.34 19.33
C GLU A 121 -17.51 2.00 20.51
N ILE A 122 -16.44 2.75 20.23
CA ILE A 122 -15.73 3.58 21.21
C ILE A 122 -16.70 4.59 21.86
N ILE A 123 -17.54 5.23 21.04
CA ILE A 123 -18.55 6.19 21.46
C ILE A 123 -19.59 5.57 22.38
N ARG A 124 -20.15 4.42 22.00
CA ARG A 124 -21.14 3.69 22.80
C ARG A 124 -20.59 3.26 24.15
N CYS A 125 -19.32 2.85 24.19
CA CYS A 125 -18.68 2.40 25.42
C CYS A 125 -18.20 3.55 26.32
N LYS A 126 -18.21 4.81 25.84
CA LYS A 126 -17.74 6.00 26.57
C LYS A 126 -16.36 5.83 27.21
N ILE A 127 -15.44 5.19 26.48
CA ILE A 127 -14.10 4.83 26.99
C ILE A 127 -13.07 5.96 26.92
N VAL A 128 -13.40 7.07 26.26
CA VAL A 128 -12.57 8.28 26.16
C VAL A 128 -13.36 9.49 26.65
N ASP A 129 -12.66 10.59 26.95
CA ASP A 129 -13.29 11.81 27.46
C ASP A 129 -14.27 12.43 26.45
N ILE A 130 -15.17 13.28 26.98
CA ILE A 130 -16.28 13.86 26.21
C ILE A 130 -15.81 14.70 25.00
N VAL A 131 -14.65 15.34 25.09
CA VAL A 131 -14.11 16.17 24.00
C VAL A 131 -13.65 15.27 22.86
N LYS A 132 -12.99 14.14 23.17
CA LYS A 132 -12.62 13.14 22.17
C LYS A 132 -13.83 12.44 21.57
N LEU A 133 -14.83 12.11 22.38
CA LEU A 133 -16.09 11.56 21.89
C LEU A 133 -16.74 12.48 20.86
N TYR A 134 -16.80 13.78 21.16
CA TYR A 134 -17.27 14.80 20.22
C TYR A 134 -16.42 14.86 18.95
N LYS A 135 -15.09 14.95 19.07
CA LYS A 135 -14.18 14.97 17.91
C LYS A 135 -14.34 13.74 17.00
N LEU A 136 -14.44 12.54 17.59
CA LEU A 136 -14.68 11.29 16.85
C LEU A 136 -16.04 11.32 16.14
N ALA A 137 -17.10 11.74 16.85
CA ALA A 137 -18.43 11.86 16.26
C ALA A 137 -18.43 12.85 15.09
N CYS A 138 -17.75 13.98 15.23
CA CYS A 138 -17.57 14.97 14.17
C CYS A 138 -16.79 14.44 12.97
N LEU A 139 -15.67 13.75 13.21
CA LEU A 139 -14.79 13.19 12.17
C LEU A 139 -15.53 12.19 11.29
N TYR A 140 -16.39 11.37 11.89
CA TYR A 140 -17.15 10.32 11.21
C TYR A 140 -18.61 10.72 10.91
N CYS A 141 -18.96 12.00 11.03
CA CYS A 141 -20.30 12.53 10.75
C CYS A 141 -21.44 11.75 11.44
N LEU A 142 -21.24 11.34 12.71
CA LEU A 142 -22.21 10.59 13.50
C LEU A 142 -23.29 11.52 14.08
N GLU A 143 -24.17 12.01 13.20
CA GLU A 143 -25.13 13.11 13.43
C GLU A 143 -25.98 12.93 14.69
N ASP A 144 -26.36 11.71 15.05
CA ASP A 144 -27.18 11.43 16.24
C ASP A 144 -26.45 11.69 17.57
N TYR A 145 -25.13 11.51 17.60
CA TYR A 145 -24.33 11.67 18.82
C TYR A 145 -23.78 13.08 19.00
N ILE A 146 -23.58 13.81 17.89
CA ILE A 146 -22.96 15.14 17.89
C ILE A 146 -23.72 16.14 18.78
N PRO A 147 -25.06 16.31 18.69
CA PRO A 147 -25.81 17.22 19.55
C PRO A 147 -25.77 16.83 21.03
N VAL A 148 -25.71 15.52 21.33
CA VAL A 148 -25.65 15.00 22.70
C VAL A 148 -24.33 15.41 23.34
N PHE A 149 -23.21 15.10 22.68
CA PHE A 149 -21.88 15.44 23.19
C PHE A 149 -21.64 16.95 23.22
N TRP A 150 -22.15 17.68 22.24
CA TRP A 150 -22.07 19.14 22.23
C TRP A 150 -22.73 19.77 23.45
N LYS A 151 -23.81 19.19 23.98
CA LYS A 151 -24.46 19.68 25.22
C LYS A 151 -23.63 19.37 26.47
N GLU A 152 -22.94 18.23 26.49
CA GLU A 152 -22.14 17.76 27.63
C GLU A 152 -20.75 18.43 27.73
N ILE A 153 -20.21 18.97 26.63
CA ILE A 153 -18.93 19.69 26.65
C ILE A 153 -19.04 20.96 27.53
N PRO A 154 -18.04 21.26 28.40
CA PRO A 154 -17.98 22.52 29.14
C PRO A 154 -17.92 23.76 28.23
N GLU A 155 -18.54 24.86 28.65
CA GLU A 155 -18.67 26.06 27.82
C GLU A 155 -17.31 26.70 27.51
N GLU A 156 -16.34 26.59 28.41
CA GLU A 156 -14.95 27.03 28.22
C GLU A 156 -14.30 26.31 27.04
N ILE A 157 -14.60 25.02 26.89
CA ILE A 157 -14.08 24.20 25.79
C ILE A 157 -14.86 24.48 24.51
N LYS A 158 -16.19 24.70 24.57
CA LYS A 158 -16.96 25.06 23.36
C LYS A 158 -16.44 26.31 22.66
N LYS A 159 -15.93 27.28 23.43
CA LYS A 159 -15.30 28.50 22.88
C LYS A 159 -14.11 28.20 21.98
N THR A 160 -13.33 27.13 22.24
CA THR A 160 -12.20 26.75 21.38
C THR A 160 -12.68 26.21 20.02
N PHE A 161 -13.86 25.58 19.99
CA PHE A 161 -14.48 25.09 18.76
C PHE A 161 -15.23 26.17 17.95
N GLN A 162 -15.55 27.30 18.56
CA GLN A 162 -16.33 28.39 17.96
C GLN A 162 -15.48 29.61 17.58
N ASN A 163 -14.17 29.60 17.85
CA ASN A 163 -13.33 30.77 17.60
C ASN A 163 -13.27 31.09 16.09
N GLU A 164 -13.69 32.30 15.71
CA GLU A 164 -13.70 32.78 14.32
C GLU A 164 -12.27 32.84 13.74
N GLU A 165 -11.24 33.10 14.55
CA GLU A 165 -9.84 33.05 14.11
C GLU A 165 -9.37 31.63 13.76
N ASN A 166 -9.90 30.61 14.45
CA ASN A 166 -9.62 29.20 14.13
C ASN A 166 -10.42 28.72 12.90
N THR A 167 -11.42 29.49 12.46
CA THR A 167 -12.23 29.23 11.26
C THR A 167 -11.92 30.18 10.09
N SER A 168 -11.10 31.22 10.29
CA SER A 168 -10.67 32.12 9.22
C SER A 168 -9.57 31.51 8.34
N ASP A 169 -8.78 30.58 8.88
CA ASP A 169 -7.76 29.80 8.17
C ASP A 169 -8.27 28.40 7.77
N ILE A 170 -9.57 28.26 7.41
CA ILE A 170 -10.10 27.03 6.81
C ILE A 170 -9.54 26.89 5.38
N GLU A 171 -8.23 26.67 5.26
CA GLU A 171 -7.70 25.90 4.15
C GLU A 171 -8.19 24.43 4.22
N THR A 172 -8.68 24.03 5.40
CA THR A 172 -9.05 22.67 5.76
C THR A 172 -10.29 22.66 6.68
N PRO A 173 -11.48 22.20 6.22
CA PRO A 173 -12.68 22.11 7.05
C PRO A 173 -12.57 20.96 8.05
N HIS A 174 -11.82 21.20 9.12
CA HIS A 174 -11.81 20.34 10.29
C HIS A 174 -13.23 20.29 10.86
N LEU A 175 -13.89 19.15 10.68
CA LEU A 175 -15.33 19.01 10.89
C LEU A 175 -15.75 19.41 12.32
N GLN A 176 -14.89 19.18 13.32
CA GLN A 176 -15.18 19.56 14.71
C GLN A 176 -15.45 21.07 14.91
N PHE A 177 -14.93 21.94 14.03
CA PHE A 177 -15.17 23.38 14.03
C PHE A 177 -16.37 23.80 13.17
N CYS A 178 -16.79 22.94 12.22
CA CYS A 178 -17.94 23.21 11.37
C CYS A 178 -19.26 22.82 12.05
N TRP A 179 -19.27 21.71 12.80
CA TRP A 179 -20.47 21.19 13.46
C TRP A 179 -21.19 22.19 14.39
N PRO A 180 -20.52 23.07 15.16
CA PRO A 180 -21.21 24.07 15.96
C PRO A 180 -22.12 25.01 15.14
N TYR A 181 -21.73 25.36 13.92
CA TYR A 181 -22.54 26.18 13.01
C TYR A 181 -23.68 25.36 12.39
N ILE A 182 -23.42 24.09 12.03
CA ILE A 182 -24.45 23.17 11.52
C ILE A 182 -25.55 22.97 12.57
N LEU A 183 -25.19 22.73 13.83
CA LEU A 183 -26.13 22.55 14.94
C LEU A 183 -27.00 23.80 15.19
N LYS A 184 -26.48 25.00 14.92
CA LYS A 184 -27.21 26.27 15.04
C LYS A 184 -28.06 26.60 13.81
N GLY A 185 -28.01 25.79 12.74
CA GLY A 185 -28.63 26.11 11.47
C GLY A 185 -27.94 27.23 10.69
N GLU A 186 -26.70 27.57 11.04
CA GLU A 186 -25.93 28.69 10.49
C GLU A 186 -25.01 28.26 9.32
N VAL A 187 -25.47 27.34 8.47
CA VAL A 187 -24.69 26.82 7.32
C VAL A 187 -24.28 27.95 6.35
N SER A 188 -25.10 29.00 6.24
CA SER A 188 -24.77 30.19 5.44
C SER A 188 -23.52 30.94 5.92
N LYS A 189 -23.18 30.88 7.22
CA LYS A 189 -21.91 31.41 7.74
C LYS A 189 -20.74 30.57 7.24
N LEU A 190 -20.88 29.25 7.21
CA LEU A 190 -19.87 28.36 6.63
C LEU A 190 -19.70 28.62 5.13
N ASP A 191 -20.79 28.86 4.39
CA ASP A 191 -20.71 29.25 2.98
C ASP A 191 -20.00 30.59 2.76
N TYR A 192 -20.21 31.55 3.66
CA TYR A 192 -19.54 32.85 3.62
C TYR A 192 -18.04 32.72 3.91
N LEU A 193 -17.67 32.03 4.99
CA LEU A 193 -16.27 31.77 5.35
C LEU A 193 -15.55 31.05 4.22
N ALA A 194 -16.18 30.02 3.68
CA ALA A 194 -15.73 29.30 2.52
C ALA A 194 -15.47 30.26 1.31
N ARG A 195 -16.46 31.07 0.94
CA ARG A 195 -16.31 32.02 -0.20
C ARG A 195 -15.17 33.00 0.00
N LYS A 196 -15.00 33.55 1.21
CA LYS A 196 -13.94 34.50 1.55
C LYS A 196 -12.53 33.94 1.29
N THR A 197 -12.28 32.68 1.62
CA THR A 197 -10.93 32.09 1.54
C THR A 197 -10.50 31.72 0.11
N TYR A 198 -11.43 31.37 -0.79
CA TYR A 198 -11.09 30.77 -2.08
C TYR A 198 -11.63 31.49 -3.31
N GLY A 199 -12.53 32.47 -3.15
CA GLY A 199 -13.17 33.18 -4.27
C GLY A 199 -14.09 32.31 -5.16
N ASN A 200 -14.24 31.02 -4.86
CA ASN A 200 -15.10 30.09 -5.60
C ASN A 200 -16.52 30.07 -4.99
N PRO A 201 -17.60 30.19 -5.78
CA PRO A 201 -18.98 30.16 -5.29
C PRO A 201 -19.48 28.80 -4.75
N SER A 202 -18.64 27.77 -4.62
CA SER A 202 -19.05 26.47 -4.09
C SER A 202 -19.61 26.52 -2.67
N SER A 203 -20.68 25.75 -2.42
CA SER A 203 -21.30 25.60 -1.10
C SER A 203 -20.36 24.91 -0.10
N PHE A 204 -20.63 25.07 1.20
CA PHE A 204 -19.94 24.37 2.25
C PHE A 204 -20.03 22.85 2.07
N HIS A 205 -21.21 22.32 1.75
CA HIS A 205 -21.38 20.88 1.55
C HIS A 205 -20.54 20.36 0.39
N GLN A 206 -20.51 21.09 -0.74
CA GLN A 206 -19.64 20.76 -1.87
C GLN A 206 -18.19 20.67 -1.43
N ARG A 207 -17.69 21.68 -0.72
CA ARG A 207 -16.29 21.71 -0.27
C ARG A 207 -15.97 20.65 0.77
N ALA A 208 -16.87 20.42 1.71
CA ALA A 208 -16.72 19.40 2.74
C ALA A 208 -16.64 18.00 2.10
N PHE A 209 -17.43 17.74 1.06
CA PHE A 209 -17.32 16.52 0.24
C PHE A 209 -15.94 16.41 -0.42
N GLU A 210 -15.53 17.42 -1.20
CA GLU A 210 -14.28 17.39 -1.95
C GLU A 210 -13.06 17.22 -1.03
N TYR A 211 -13.05 17.96 0.08
CA TYR A 211 -11.99 17.90 1.07
C TYR A 211 -11.95 16.54 1.76
N SER A 212 -13.08 16.04 2.26
CA SER A 212 -13.16 14.74 2.92
C SER A 212 -12.67 13.62 2.01
N ALA A 213 -13.08 13.67 0.73
CA ALA A 213 -12.63 12.72 -0.28
C ALA A 213 -11.10 12.79 -0.47
N ARG A 214 -10.53 13.99 -0.69
CA ARG A 214 -9.08 14.18 -0.85
C ARG A 214 -8.27 13.69 0.34
N LYS A 215 -8.80 13.87 1.55
CA LYS A 215 -8.16 13.43 2.80
C LYS A 215 -8.32 11.95 3.10
N GLY A 216 -9.11 11.21 2.32
CA GLY A 216 -9.36 9.78 2.54
C GLY A 216 -10.45 9.50 3.56
N ASN A 217 -11.23 10.48 4.00
CA ASN A 217 -12.36 10.26 4.90
C ASN A 217 -13.60 9.82 4.10
N LYS A 218 -13.71 8.51 3.86
CA LYS A 218 -14.84 7.93 3.11
C LYS A 218 -16.18 8.24 3.75
N THR A 219 -16.31 8.11 5.07
CA THR A 219 -17.59 8.33 5.77
C THR A 219 -18.08 9.77 5.60
N ALA A 220 -17.21 10.76 5.84
CA ALA A 220 -17.58 12.15 5.63
C ALA A 220 -17.82 12.48 4.15
N ALA A 221 -17.04 11.91 3.23
CA ALA A 221 -17.28 12.08 1.80
C ALA A 221 -18.67 11.56 1.38
N VAL A 222 -19.06 10.36 1.83
CA VAL A 222 -20.41 9.80 1.57
C VAL A 222 -21.47 10.73 2.17
N TYR A 223 -21.31 11.12 3.43
CA TYR A 223 -22.26 11.98 4.14
C TYR A 223 -22.51 13.30 3.39
N PHE A 224 -21.44 14.03 3.04
CA PHE A 224 -21.58 15.31 2.36
C PHE A 224 -22.04 15.16 0.91
N PHE A 225 -21.66 14.08 0.21
CA PHE A 225 -22.16 13.81 -1.14
C PHE A 225 -23.69 13.68 -1.17
N LEU A 226 -24.28 13.04 -0.15
CA LEU A 226 -25.74 12.91 -0.02
C LEU A 226 -26.43 14.26 0.22
N LYS A 227 -25.74 15.26 0.78
CA LYS A 227 -26.27 16.61 1.03
C LYS A 227 -26.15 17.55 -0.19
N LEU A 228 -25.42 17.16 -1.24
CA LEU A 228 -25.26 17.94 -2.47
C LEU A 228 -26.54 17.95 -3.32
N THR A 229 -26.76 19.06 -4.05
CA THR A 229 -27.75 19.09 -5.13
C THR A 229 -27.30 18.23 -6.32
N PHE A 230 -28.21 17.96 -7.26
CA PHE A 230 -27.87 17.21 -8.47
C PHE A 230 -26.76 17.89 -9.27
N GLU A 231 -26.85 19.21 -9.46
CA GLU A 231 -25.88 20.01 -10.20
C GLU A 231 -24.52 20.02 -9.52
N GLU A 232 -24.49 20.11 -8.18
CA GLU A 232 -23.26 20.06 -7.40
C GLU A 232 -22.60 18.68 -7.49
N ARG A 233 -23.38 17.58 -7.49
CA ARG A 233 -22.85 16.22 -7.65
C ARG A 233 -22.17 16.06 -9.01
N GLU A 234 -22.87 16.43 -10.08
CA GLU A 234 -22.34 16.36 -11.45
C GLU A 234 -21.07 17.20 -11.60
N ALA A 235 -21.06 18.44 -11.08
CA ALA A 235 -19.91 19.34 -11.16
C ALA A 235 -18.69 18.86 -10.33
N SER A 236 -18.92 18.11 -9.25
CA SER A 236 -17.86 17.77 -8.29
C SER A 236 -17.30 16.36 -8.46
N LEU A 237 -18.09 15.39 -8.94
CA LEU A 237 -17.73 13.98 -8.91
C LEU A 237 -16.45 13.68 -9.70
N ILE A 238 -16.38 14.07 -10.97
CA ILE A 238 -15.21 13.86 -11.83
C ILE A 238 -14.00 14.64 -11.30
N ARG A 239 -14.20 15.93 -11.00
CA ARG A 239 -13.15 16.83 -10.48
C ARG A 239 -12.52 16.28 -9.20
N THR A 240 -13.34 15.86 -8.24
CA THR A 240 -12.89 15.30 -6.97
C THR A 240 -12.11 14.02 -7.18
N THR A 241 -12.56 13.18 -8.10
CA THR A 241 -11.88 11.93 -8.43
C THR A 241 -10.49 12.18 -8.99
N HIS A 242 -10.31 13.16 -9.87
CA HIS A 242 -8.97 13.58 -10.32
C HIS A 242 -8.07 14.00 -9.14
N TYR A 243 -8.61 14.79 -8.21
CA TYR A 243 -7.85 15.20 -7.03
C TYR A 243 -7.48 14.03 -6.12
N VAL A 244 -8.42 13.12 -5.84
CA VAL A 244 -8.19 11.91 -5.03
C VAL A 244 -7.06 11.06 -5.62
N VAL A 245 -7.06 10.86 -6.94
CA VAL A 245 -6.02 10.11 -7.64
C VAL A 245 -4.66 10.84 -7.59
N ALA A 246 -4.66 12.16 -7.71
CA ALA A 246 -3.44 12.97 -7.59
C ALA A 246 -2.85 12.92 -6.17
N GLU A 247 -3.67 13.16 -5.13
CA GLU A 247 -3.27 13.25 -3.71
C GLU A 247 -2.60 11.98 -3.20
N ARG A 248 -3.13 10.80 -3.57
CA ARG A 248 -2.51 9.53 -3.17
C ARG A 248 -1.05 9.41 -3.62
N ASN A 249 -0.74 10.00 -4.77
CA ASN A 249 0.55 9.88 -5.42
C ASN A 249 1.59 10.91 -4.94
N PHE A 250 1.21 11.91 -4.14
CA PHE A 250 2.16 12.84 -3.52
C PHE A 250 2.92 12.18 -2.35
N GLY A 251 4.24 12.38 -2.37
CA GLY A 251 5.18 11.48 -1.74
C GLY A 251 5.54 11.75 -0.29
N ILE A 252 5.57 13.00 0.19
CA ILE A 252 6.51 13.31 1.29
C ILE A 252 5.98 14.24 2.39
N TYR A 253 4.92 15.02 2.16
CA TYR A 253 4.37 15.91 3.20
C TYR A 253 2.90 15.62 3.39
N ARG A 254 2.59 14.76 4.37
CA ARG A 254 1.23 14.62 4.87
C ARG A 254 1.07 15.43 6.13
N TYR A 255 -0.01 16.18 6.16
CA TYR A 255 -0.40 16.89 7.37
C TYR A 255 -0.72 15.87 8.47
N PRO A 256 -0.57 16.27 9.73
CA PRO A 256 -1.03 15.50 10.88
C PRO A 256 -2.36 14.78 10.73
N ASP A 257 -3.32 15.42 10.06
CA ASP A 257 -4.71 15.01 10.07
C ASP A 257 -5.13 14.23 8.81
N ASP A 258 -4.19 13.81 7.97
CA ASP A 258 -4.49 13.01 6.78
C ASP A 258 -4.76 11.55 7.17
N PHE A 259 -5.87 10.97 6.67
CA PHE A 259 -6.10 9.54 6.85
C PHE A 259 -4.97 8.73 6.18
N PRO A 260 -4.72 7.49 6.64
CA PRO A 260 -3.78 6.60 5.99
C PRO A 260 -4.04 6.44 4.49
N LYS A 261 -2.98 6.19 3.71
CA LYS A 261 -3.05 6.22 2.22
C LYS A 261 -4.13 5.28 1.70
N GLU A 262 -4.26 4.12 2.31
CA GLU A 262 -5.26 3.09 1.99
C GLU A 262 -6.70 3.61 2.06
N ASN A 263 -7.03 4.55 2.94
CA ASN A 263 -8.38 5.10 3.02
C ASN A 263 -8.73 5.93 1.77
N ILE A 264 -7.71 6.48 1.08
CA ILE A 264 -7.90 7.12 -0.23
C ILE A 264 -8.30 6.08 -1.29
N SER A 265 -7.89 4.80 -1.17
CA SER A 265 -8.42 3.75 -2.06
C SER A 265 -9.92 3.58 -1.85
N ASP A 266 -10.37 3.56 -0.60
CA ASP A 266 -11.79 3.33 -0.30
C ASP A 266 -12.65 4.47 -0.84
N VAL A 267 -12.16 5.72 -0.72
CA VAL A 267 -12.79 6.89 -1.32
C VAL A 267 -12.82 6.75 -2.84
N LEU A 268 -11.68 6.45 -3.47
CA LEU A 268 -11.62 6.31 -4.93
C LEU A 268 -12.58 5.22 -5.42
N TYR A 269 -12.60 4.06 -4.76
CA TYR A 269 -13.51 2.98 -5.08
C TYR A 269 -14.98 3.41 -4.96
N TYR A 270 -15.32 4.14 -3.90
CA TYR A 270 -16.66 4.73 -3.75
C TYR A 270 -16.99 5.70 -4.88
N LEU A 271 -16.10 6.65 -5.20
CA LEU A 271 -16.33 7.62 -6.27
C LEU A 271 -16.50 6.95 -7.64
N LEU A 272 -15.69 5.94 -7.94
CA LEU A 272 -15.85 5.13 -9.16
C LEU A 272 -17.20 4.40 -9.14
N SER A 273 -17.66 3.88 -8.00
CA SER A 273 -18.99 3.23 -7.94
C SER A 273 -20.17 4.15 -8.25
N LEU A 274 -19.98 5.48 -8.14
CA LEU A 274 -20.98 6.49 -8.50
C LEU A 274 -20.93 6.90 -9.97
N MET A 275 -19.89 6.50 -10.70
CA MET A 275 -19.64 6.92 -12.07
C MET A 275 -20.10 5.88 -13.09
N THR A 276 -20.42 6.37 -14.30
CA THR A 276 -20.63 5.55 -15.49
C THR A 276 -19.31 4.94 -16.00
N PRO A 277 -19.37 3.84 -16.78
CA PRO A 277 -18.17 3.27 -17.41
C PRO A 277 -17.39 4.26 -18.27
N GLU A 278 -18.08 5.17 -18.96
CA GLU A 278 -17.46 6.21 -19.80
C GLU A 278 -16.62 7.17 -18.95
N GLN A 279 -17.16 7.59 -17.80
CA GLN A 279 -16.44 8.40 -16.82
C GLN A 279 -15.26 7.65 -16.19
N HIS A 280 -15.37 6.34 -15.93
CA HIS A 280 -14.22 5.54 -15.50
C HIS A 280 -13.09 5.61 -16.51
N MET A 281 -13.42 5.42 -17.79
CA MET A 281 -12.43 5.45 -18.87
C MET A 281 -11.78 6.81 -19.03
N GLU A 282 -12.53 7.91 -18.84
CA GLU A 282 -11.96 9.26 -18.79
C GLU A 282 -10.89 9.38 -17.71
N ILE A 283 -11.22 8.99 -16.47
CA ILE A 283 -10.28 9.01 -15.34
C ILE A 283 -9.06 8.13 -15.64
N PHE A 284 -9.27 6.93 -16.17
CA PHE A 284 -8.20 5.96 -16.46
C PHE A 284 -7.24 6.48 -17.54
N LYS A 285 -7.76 7.14 -18.59
CA LYS A 285 -6.95 7.74 -19.66
C LYS A 285 -6.12 8.92 -19.18
N VAL A 286 -6.66 9.74 -18.28
CA VAL A 286 -5.97 10.90 -17.70
C VAL A 286 -4.95 10.48 -16.64
N HIS A 287 -5.25 9.44 -15.87
CA HIS A 287 -4.47 9.03 -14.70
C HIS A 287 -3.93 7.59 -14.76
N ARG A 288 -3.51 7.17 -15.95
CA ARG A 288 -3.01 5.84 -16.35
C ARG A 288 -2.32 5.05 -15.22
N THR A 289 -1.15 5.49 -14.76
CA THR A 289 -0.43 4.79 -13.68
C THR A 289 -0.93 5.14 -12.28
N ARG A 290 -1.48 6.34 -12.10
CA ARG A 290 -1.83 6.87 -10.79
C ARG A 290 -3.04 6.14 -10.19
N VAL A 291 -4.01 5.77 -11.02
CA VAL A 291 -5.18 4.96 -10.61
C VAL A 291 -4.71 3.59 -10.13
N LEU A 292 -3.87 2.89 -10.90
CA LEU A 292 -3.34 1.59 -10.50
C LEU A 292 -2.57 1.66 -9.18
N ARG A 293 -1.75 2.69 -8.97
CA ARG A 293 -1.09 2.92 -7.67
C ARG A 293 -2.07 3.12 -6.51
N CYS A 294 -3.30 3.54 -6.80
CA CYS A 294 -4.35 3.64 -5.80
C CYS A 294 -4.86 2.30 -5.30
N PHE A 295 -4.60 1.19 -5.99
CA PHE A 295 -5.10 -0.13 -5.59
C PHE A 295 -3.98 -1.12 -5.21
N LEU A 296 -2.73 -0.66 -5.15
CA LEU A 296 -1.59 -1.48 -4.70
C LEU A 296 -1.57 -1.83 -3.21
N GLY A 297 -2.38 -1.17 -2.39
CA GLY A 297 -2.40 -1.37 -0.95
C GLY A 297 -3.49 -2.34 -0.54
N TRP A 298 -3.28 -3.04 0.58
CA TRP A 298 -4.29 -3.93 1.16
C TRP A 298 -5.63 -3.20 1.44
N PRO A 299 -6.80 -3.82 1.20
CA PRO A 299 -7.04 -5.14 0.60
C PRO A 299 -7.36 -5.11 -0.92
N TRP A 300 -6.90 -4.09 -1.65
CA TRP A 300 -7.40 -3.76 -3.00
C TRP A 300 -6.70 -4.47 -4.15
N GLN A 301 -5.90 -5.50 -3.89
CA GLN A 301 -5.05 -6.15 -4.87
C GLN A 301 -5.83 -6.86 -6.00
N ASP A 302 -6.98 -7.45 -5.71
CA ASP A 302 -7.80 -8.09 -6.75
C ASP A 302 -8.34 -7.04 -7.72
N LEU A 303 -8.85 -5.94 -7.18
CA LEU A 303 -9.34 -4.81 -7.96
C LEU A 303 -8.20 -4.16 -8.76
N PHE A 304 -6.97 -4.14 -8.24
CA PHE A 304 -5.81 -3.68 -9.00
C PHE A 304 -5.62 -4.50 -10.29
N LEU A 305 -5.74 -5.83 -10.22
CA LEU A 305 -5.59 -6.69 -11.38
C LEU A 305 -6.74 -6.48 -12.38
N GLU A 306 -7.97 -6.45 -11.89
CA GLU A 306 -9.16 -6.18 -12.73
C GLU A 306 -9.05 -4.85 -13.47
N ILE A 307 -8.68 -3.77 -12.77
CA ILE A 307 -8.50 -2.45 -13.39
C ILE A 307 -7.30 -2.46 -14.35
N SER A 308 -6.22 -3.18 -14.03
CA SER A 308 -5.06 -3.24 -14.93
C SER A 308 -5.39 -3.87 -16.28
N ASP A 309 -6.28 -4.86 -16.31
CA ASP A 309 -6.72 -5.52 -17.53
C ASP A 309 -7.50 -4.58 -18.46
N LEU A 310 -8.14 -3.54 -17.90
CA LEU A 310 -8.84 -2.50 -18.66
C LEU A 310 -7.92 -1.37 -19.16
N MET A 311 -6.67 -1.32 -18.69
CA MET A 311 -5.80 -0.15 -18.86
C MET A 311 -4.60 -0.36 -19.78
N TRP A 312 -4.39 -1.58 -20.29
CA TRP A 312 -3.22 -1.90 -21.11
C TRP A 312 -3.06 -1.00 -22.34
N ASP A 313 -4.16 -0.68 -23.03
CA ASP A 313 -4.14 0.15 -24.23
C ASP A 313 -3.81 1.63 -23.96
N PHE A 314 -3.96 2.07 -22.71
CA PHE A 314 -3.72 3.45 -22.32
C PHE A 314 -2.39 3.64 -21.60
N LEU A 315 -1.68 2.55 -21.25
CA LEU A 315 -0.49 2.59 -20.41
C LEU A 315 0.79 2.74 -21.24
N PRO A 316 1.56 3.83 -21.10
CA PRO A 316 2.86 3.93 -21.75
C PRO A 316 3.87 2.96 -21.15
N ALA A 317 4.81 2.47 -21.97
CA ALA A 317 5.86 1.56 -21.50
C ALA A 317 6.74 2.17 -20.38
N SER A 318 7.02 3.47 -20.44
CA SER A 318 7.73 4.22 -19.39
C SER A 318 7.00 4.18 -18.05
N ASP A 319 5.68 4.33 -18.13
CA ASP A 319 4.73 4.35 -17.03
C ASP A 319 4.60 2.97 -16.37
N TYR A 320 4.54 1.90 -17.18
CA TYR A 320 4.59 0.50 -16.72
C TYR A 320 5.81 0.24 -15.83
N SER A 321 7.00 0.66 -16.29
CA SER A 321 8.22 0.50 -15.49
C SER A 321 8.16 1.27 -14.17
N GLY A 322 7.57 2.46 -14.16
CA GLY A 322 7.36 3.24 -12.95
C GLY A 322 6.36 2.59 -11.99
N LEU A 323 5.36 1.88 -12.51
CA LEU A 323 4.41 1.12 -11.72
C LEU A 323 5.08 -0.10 -11.07
N LEU A 324 5.85 -0.89 -11.83
CA LEU A 324 6.62 -2.01 -11.29
C LEU A 324 7.58 -1.56 -10.18
N LEU A 325 8.28 -0.44 -10.39
CA LEU A 325 9.15 0.13 -9.35
C LEU A 325 8.34 0.51 -8.11
N LYS A 326 7.13 1.03 -8.26
CA LYS A 326 6.28 1.36 -7.11
C LYS A 326 5.79 0.12 -6.36
N MET A 327 5.38 -0.93 -7.07
CA MET A 327 5.07 -2.24 -6.47
C MET A 327 6.26 -2.75 -5.66
N PHE A 328 7.44 -2.66 -6.26
CA PHE A 328 8.67 -3.09 -5.63
C PHE A 328 9.04 -2.25 -4.38
N LEU A 329 8.93 -0.92 -4.44
CA LEU A 329 9.19 -0.06 -3.29
C LEU A 329 8.19 -0.35 -2.16
N ASN A 330 6.93 -0.62 -2.48
CA ASN A 330 5.96 -1.03 -1.47
C ASN A 330 6.36 -2.39 -0.85
N PHE A 331 6.97 -3.30 -1.60
CA PHE A 331 7.48 -4.57 -1.07
C PHE A 331 8.61 -4.33 -0.07
N LYS A 332 9.60 -3.50 -0.44
CA LYS A 332 10.73 -3.16 0.43
C LYS A 332 10.29 -2.48 1.73
N TYR A 333 9.33 -1.55 1.65
CA TYR A 333 9.01 -0.66 2.76
C TYR A 333 7.75 -1.01 3.52
N SER A 334 6.83 -1.82 2.99
CA SER A 334 5.48 -1.86 3.55
C SER A 334 4.86 -3.25 3.67
N GLU A 335 4.97 -4.18 2.71
CA GLU A 335 4.11 -5.39 2.71
C GLU A 335 4.75 -6.65 2.08
N PRO A 336 4.75 -7.83 2.75
CA PRO A 336 5.23 -9.09 2.19
C PRO A 336 4.29 -9.71 1.15
N TYR A 337 3.05 -9.22 1.02
CA TYR A 337 2.01 -9.75 0.12
C TYR A 337 2.23 -9.35 -1.36
N LEU A 338 3.19 -8.47 -1.64
CA LEU A 338 3.43 -7.90 -2.96
C LEU A 338 4.14 -8.79 -4.00
N PRO A 339 4.92 -9.85 -3.68
CA PRO A 339 5.53 -10.72 -4.69
C PRO A 339 4.49 -11.42 -5.55
N LYS A 340 3.42 -11.98 -4.96
CA LYS A 340 2.36 -12.65 -5.70
C LYS A 340 1.63 -11.69 -6.64
N LEU A 341 1.28 -10.50 -6.15
CA LEU A 341 0.68 -9.45 -6.97
C LEU A 341 1.59 -9.05 -8.14
N PHE A 342 2.89 -8.88 -7.88
CA PHE A 342 3.87 -8.59 -8.92
C PHE A 342 3.92 -9.70 -9.97
N GLN A 343 3.98 -10.95 -9.54
CA GLN A 343 4.02 -12.11 -10.43
C GLN A 343 2.77 -12.17 -11.32
N GLU A 344 1.58 -12.05 -10.75
CA GLU A 344 0.31 -12.10 -11.48
C GLU A 344 0.18 -10.92 -12.46
N PHE A 345 0.50 -9.70 -12.01
CA PHE A 345 0.49 -8.52 -12.87
C PHE A 345 1.49 -8.65 -14.02
N PHE A 346 2.70 -9.13 -13.75
CA PHE A 346 3.72 -9.34 -14.77
C PHE A 346 3.29 -10.42 -15.77
N MET A 347 2.70 -11.52 -15.31
CA MET A 347 2.17 -12.59 -16.17
C MET A 347 1.09 -12.09 -17.11
N ARG A 348 0.15 -11.27 -16.62
CA ARG A 348 -0.94 -10.68 -17.41
C ARG A 348 -0.49 -9.58 -18.37
N SER A 349 0.69 -8.98 -18.14
CA SER A 349 1.17 -7.90 -18.98
C SER A 349 1.37 -8.31 -20.45
N PRO A 350 0.97 -7.46 -21.42
CA PRO A 350 1.22 -7.71 -22.84
C PRO A 350 2.71 -7.87 -23.15
N VAL A 351 3.01 -8.65 -24.20
CA VAL A 351 4.39 -9.00 -24.59
C VAL A 351 5.28 -7.76 -24.80
N GLY A 352 4.73 -6.67 -25.34
CA GLY A 352 5.47 -5.41 -25.52
C GLY A 352 6.00 -4.82 -24.21
N PHE A 353 5.24 -4.93 -23.11
CA PHE A 353 5.67 -4.45 -21.79
C PHE A 353 6.74 -5.35 -21.18
N LYS A 354 6.63 -6.67 -21.36
CA LYS A 354 7.64 -7.64 -20.91
C LYS A 354 8.98 -7.42 -21.61
N LYS A 355 8.95 -7.16 -22.92
CA LYS A 355 10.12 -6.75 -23.71
C LYS A 355 10.74 -5.45 -23.19
N HIS A 356 9.91 -4.45 -22.96
CA HIS A 356 10.37 -3.18 -22.40
C HIS A 356 11.03 -3.37 -21.01
N PHE A 357 10.46 -4.23 -20.17
CA PHE A 357 11.07 -4.58 -18.88
C PHE A 357 12.46 -5.20 -19.04
N ALA A 358 12.62 -6.19 -19.93
CA ALA A 358 13.91 -6.84 -20.16
C ALA A 358 14.98 -5.84 -20.64
N ILE A 359 14.61 -4.94 -21.57
CA ILE A 359 15.48 -3.86 -22.05
C ILE A 359 15.87 -2.92 -20.90
N LYS A 360 14.90 -2.50 -20.08
CA LYS A 360 15.16 -1.58 -18.97
C LYS A 360 16.06 -2.20 -17.92
N GLU A 361 15.89 -3.48 -17.60
CA GLU A 361 16.71 -4.16 -16.61
C GLU A 361 18.17 -4.29 -17.06
N ARG A 362 18.39 -4.54 -18.35
CA ARG A 362 19.72 -4.51 -18.97
C ARG A 362 20.42 -3.16 -18.79
N LEU A 363 19.68 -2.07 -18.93
CA LEU A 363 20.23 -0.71 -18.93
C LEU A 363 20.38 -0.10 -17.52
N CYS A 364 19.45 -0.39 -16.61
CA CYS A 364 19.29 0.38 -15.37
C CYS A 364 19.32 -0.45 -14.08
N ARG A 365 19.57 -1.77 -14.15
CA ARG A 365 19.72 -2.68 -12.99
C ARG A 365 18.67 -2.43 -11.89
N SER A 366 17.40 -2.39 -12.28
CA SER A 366 16.36 -1.77 -11.46
C SER A 366 15.68 -2.75 -10.51
N PHE A 367 15.59 -4.04 -10.85
CA PHE A 367 14.73 -4.98 -10.12
C PHE A 367 15.48 -6.20 -9.57
N PHE A 368 16.36 -6.82 -10.35
CA PHE A 368 17.01 -8.08 -9.95
C PHE A 368 17.86 -8.00 -8.68
N PRO A 369 18.62 -6.91 -8.39
CA PRO A 369 19.33 -6.80 -7.12
C PRO A 369 18.45 -7.08 -5.92
N TYR A 370 17.20 -6.64 -5.99
CA TYR A 370 16.27 -6.79 -4.90
C TYR A 370 15.72 -8.20 -4.78
N PHE A 371 15.29 -8.83 -5.88
CA PHE A 371 14.87 -10.25 -5.82
C PHE A 371 15.98 -11.14 -5.27
N PHE A 372 17.23 -10.82 -5.60
CA PHE A 372 18.42 -11.46 -5.06
C PHE A 372 18.62 -11.20 -3.56
N ASP A 373 18.48 -9.96 -3.11
CA ASP A 373 18.62 -9.60 -1.69
C ASP A 373 17.53 -10.26 -0.82
N PHE A 374 16.31 -10.36 -1.33
CA PHE A 374 15.16 -11.00 -0.67
C PHE A 374 15.02 -12.50 -0.94
N LYS A 375 15.91 -13.09 -1.76
CA LYS A 375 15.88 -14.51 -2.16
C LYS A 375 14.55 -14.94 -2.82
N ASP A 376 13.92 -14.03 -3.54
CA ASP A 376 12.65 -14.27 -4.23
C ASP A 376 12.90 -15.00 -5.57
N SER A 377 13.14 -16.30 -5.46
CA SER A 377 13.41 -17.15 -6.62
C SER A 377 12.18 -17.38 -7.49
N GLU A 378 10.97 -17.35 -6.92
CA GLU A 378 9.73 -17.59 -7.66
C GLU A 378 9.42 -16.43 -8.59
N THR A 379 9.58 -15.18 -8.14
CA THR A 379 9.40 -14.01 -9.02
C THR A 379 10.40 -14.03 -10.18
N ILE A 380 11.65 -14.43 -9.93
CA ILE A 380 12.65 -14.60 -10.99
C ILE A 380 12.19 -15.65 -12.02
N LYS A 381 11.73 -16.83 -11.56
CA LYS A 381 11.21 -17.87 -12.46
C LYS A 381 10.04 -17.37 -13.30
N VAL A 382 9.10 -16.64 -12.70
CA VAL A 382 7.94 -16.07 -13.39
C VAL A 382 8.38 -15.09 -14.49
N ILE A 383 9.33 -14.21 -14.18
CA ILE A 383 9.88 -13.26 -15.16
C ILE A 383 10.46 -14.01 -16.36
N PHE A 384 11.37 -14.97 -16.11
CA PHE A 384 12.03 -15.70 -17.19
C PHE A 384 11.03 -16.51 -18.05
N ARG A 385 10.09 -17.24 -17.42
CA ARG A 385 9.06 -18.00 -18.15
C ARG A 385 8.19 -17.12 -19.04
N SER A 386 8.01 -15.85 -18.69
CA SER A 386 7.20 -14.89 -19.42
C SER A 386 7.90 -14.23 -20.61
N LEU A 387 9.23 -14.33 -20.69
CA LEU A 387 10.03 -13.74 -21.76
C LEU A 387 10.25 -14.74 -22.91
N ASP A 388 10.51 -14.24 -24.12
CA ASP A 388 10.95 -15.08 -25.23
C ASP A 388 12.44 -15.45 -25.12
N ALA A 389 12.89 -16.44 -25.90
CA ALA A 389 14.26 -16.95 -25.79
C ALA A 389 15.34 -15.87 -26.03
N ALA A 390 15.08 -14.93 -26.94
CA ALA A 390 16.02 -13.85 -27.25
C ALA A 390 16.13 -12.85 -26.10
N ASP A 391 14.99 -12.47 -25.51
CA ASP A 391 14.94 -11.58 -24.35
C ASP A 391 15.59 -12.23 -23.11
N ARG A 392 15.34 -13.52 -22.87
CA ARG A 392 15.97 -14.28 -21.77
C ARG A 392 17.49 -14.26 -21.89
N MET A 393 18.00 -14.58 -23.08
CA MET A 393 19.43 -14.58 -23.37
C MET A 393 20.02 -13.17 -23.22
N SER A 394 19.38 -12.15 -23.81
CA SER A 394 19.85 -10.78 -23.68
C SER A 394 19.88 -10.31 -22.22
N LEU A 395 18.97 -10.79 -21.37
CA LEU A 395 18.92 -10.42 -19.97
C LEU A 395 20.05 -11.09 -19.17
N VAL A 396 20.30 -12.39 -19.35
CA VAL A 396 21.38 -13.08 -18.62
C VAL A 396 22.79 -12.69 -19.04
N SER A 397 22.95 -12.25 -20.29
CA SER A 397 24.23 -11.72 -20.78
C SER A 397 24.42 -10.23 -20.49
N SER A 398 23.48 -9.57 -19.82
CA SER A 398 23.59 -8.14 -19.50
C SER A 398 24.68 -7.88 -18.47
N GLU A 399 25.46 -6.82 -18.68
CA GLU A 399 26.52 -6.41 -17.74
C GLU A 399 25.99 -6.24 -16.31
N SER A 400 24.78 -5.67 -16.18
CA SER A 400 24.11 -5.45 -14.90
C SER A 400 23.81 -6.75 -14.13
N LEU A 401 23.41 -7.82 -14.84
CA LEU A 401 23.14 -9.12 -14.25
C LEU A 401 24.42 -9.94 -14.03
N LEU A 402 25.41 -9.83 -14.92
CA LEU A 402 26.72 -10.45 -14.71
C LEU A 402 27.43 -9.88 -13.47
N GLU A 403 27.35 -8.56 -13.23
CA GLU A 403 27.82 -7.93 -12.00
C GLU A 403 27.10 -8.51 -10.77
N LEU A 404 25.79 -8.69 -10.87
CA LEU A 404 24.97 -9.29 -9.82
C LEU A 404 25.38 -10.73 -9.51
N PHE A 405 25.61 -11.54 -10.55
CA PHE A 405 26.13 -12.89 -10.43
C PHE A 405 27.48 -12.89 -9.72
N CYS A 406 28.43 -12.06 -10.16
CA CYS A 406 29.73 -11.91 -9.50
C CYS A 406 29.60 -11.65 -7.99
N ARG A 407 28.79 -10.66 -7.64
CA ARG A 407 28.55 -10.28 -6.24
C ARG A 407 27.98 -11.44 -5.41
N PHE A 408 27.00 -12.18 -5.94
CA PHE A 408 26.30 -13.22 -5.20
C PHE A 408 27.08 -14.53 -5.10
N ILE A 409 27.77 -14.94 -6.17
CA ILE A 409 28.68 -16.08 -6.16
C ILE A 409 29.80 -15.85 -5.14
N SER A 410 30.37 -14.65 -5.10
CA SER A 410 31.41 -14.28 -4.13
C SER A 410 30.96 -14.42 -2.69
N ARG A 411 29.68 -14.12 -2.42
CA ARG A 411 29.01 -14.25 -1.11
C ARG A 411 28.49 -15.67 -0.81
N GLY A 412 28.76 -16.65 -1.68
CA GLY A 412 28.29 -18.03 -1.50
C GLY A 412 26.79 -18.23 -1.77
N ARG A 413 26.11 -17.22 -2.31
CA ARG A 413 24.67 -17.27 -2.64
C ARG A 413 24.45 -17.71 -4.09
N TRP A 414 25.06 -18.83 -4.47
CA TRP A 414 25.04 -19.38 -5.84
C TRP A 414 23.62 -19.71 -6.33
N HIS A 415 22.74 -20.22 -5.46
CA HIS A 415 21.40 -20.67 -5.84
C HIS A 415 20.56 -19.62 -6.59
N MET A 416 20.70 -18.33 -6.28
CA MET A 416 19.97 -17.28 -7.00
C MET A 416 20.46 -17.12 -8.44
N VAL A 417 21.76 -17.31 -8.68
CA VAL A 417 22.35 -17.30 -10.04
C VAL A 417 21.84 -18.51 -10.82
N GLU A 418 21.86 -19.68 -10.19
CA GLU A 418 21.35 -20.93 -10.76
C GLU A 418 19.90 -20.81 -11.22
N VAL A 419 19.04 -20.17 -10.43
CA VAL A 419 17.64 -19.92 -10.79
C VAL A 419 17.52 -19.08 -12.06
N CYS A 420 18.35 -18.03 -12.21
CA CYS A 420 18.36 -17.23 -13.44
C CYS A 420 18.82 -18.05 -14.66
N LEU A 421 19.92 -18.80 -14.51
CA LEU A 421 20.48 -19.59 -15.61
C LEU A 421 19.50 -20.69 -16.06
N ARG A 422 18.86 -21.39 -15.11
CA ARG A 422 17.80 -22.37 -15.41
C ARG A 422 16.58 -21.70 -16.03
N GLY A 423 16.16 -20.56 -15.50
CA GLY A 423 15.03 -19.81 -16.02
C GLY A 423 15.24 -19.36 -17.47
N ALA A 424 16.46 -19.01 -17.84
CA ALA A 424 16.79 -18.58 -19.19
C ALA A 424 16.63 -19.70 -20.25
N ALA A 425 16.75 -20.98 -19.84
CA ALA A 425 16.61 -22.14 -20.71
C ALA A 425 17.41 -22.00 -22.03
N LEU A 426 18.71 -21.74 -21.88
CA LEU A 426 19.61 -21.43 -22.99
C LEU A 426 19.86 -22.67 -23.86
N SER A 427 19.87 -22.48 -25.18
CA SER A 427 20.43 -23.45 -26.13
C SER A 427 21.95 -23.54 -25.99
N GLU A 428 22.57 -24.61 -26.51
CA GLU A 428 24.03 -24.81 -26.48
C GLU A 428 24.80 -23.60 -27.00
N GLU A 429 24.42 -23.08 -28.17
CA GLU A 429 25.03 -21.89 -28.75
C GLU A 429 24.96 -20.68 -27.81
N ASN A 430 23.82 -20.50 -27.13
CA ASN A 430 23.63 -19.39 -26.20
C ASN A 430 24.38 -19.60 -24.88
N LYS A 431 24.54 -20.84 -24.42
CA LYS A 431 25.40 -21.16 -23.28
C LYS A 431 26.85 -20.78 -23.56
N ASP A 432 27.38 -21.15 -24.72
CA ASP A 432 28.75 -20.82 -25.10
C ASP A 432 28.97 -19.31 -25.25
N ARG A 433 28.02 -18.61 -25.88
CA ARG A 433 28.03 -17.14 -25.92
C ARG A 433 27.97 -16.51 -24.54
N LEU A 434 27.22 -17.08 -23.60
CA LEU A 434 27.18 -16.60 -22.21
C LEU A 434 28.50 -16.86 -21.49
N LYS A 435 29.14 -18.02 -21.70
CA LYS A 435 30.48 -18.32 -21.14
C LYS A 435 31.51 -17.31 -21.64
N GLU A 436 31.53 -17.02 -22.92
CA GLU A 436 32.42 -16.03 -23.53
C GLU A 436 32.17 -14.62 -22.95
N THR A 437 30.90 -14.18 -22.96
CA THR A 437 30.50 -12.86 -22.44
C THR A 437 30.90 -12.70 -20.97
N PHE A 438 30.63 -13.71 -20.15
CA PHE A 438 31.00 -13.68 -18.74
C PHE A 438 32.52 -13.73 -18.52
N GLY A 439 33.24 -14.49 -19.35
CA GLY A 439 34.70 -14.51 -19.36
C GLY A 439 35.31 -13.15 -19.66
N MET A 440 34.81 -12.46 -20.69
CA MET A 440 35.22 -11.09 -21.03
C MET A 440 34.90 -10.11 -19.89
N TYR A 441 33.70 -10.21 -19.31
CA TYR A 441 33.29 -9.37 -18.18
C TYR A 441 34.22 -9.53 -16.97
N LEU A 442 34.56 -10.77 -16.61
CA LEU A 442 35.50 -11.07 -15.53
C LEU A 442 36.90 -10.52 -15.82
N ALA A 443 37.39 -10.62 -17.06
CA ALA A 443 38.69 -10.08 -17.45
C ALA A 443 38.73 -8.54 -17.32
N GLY A 444 37.61 -7.86 -17.62
CA GLY A 444 37.49 -6.41 -17.53
C GLY A 444 37.54 -5.86 -16.09
N ILE A 445 36.91 -6.55 -15.13
CA ILE A 445 36.89 -6.11 -13.72
C ILE A 445 38.29 -6.15 -13.08
N ASP A 446 39.14 -7.09 -13.51
CA ASP A 446 40.34 -7.47 -12.77
C ASP A 446 41.61 -6.65 -13.11
N ARG A 447 41.56 -5.72 -14.09
CA ARG A 447 42.71 -4.93 -14.58
C ARG A 447 44.02 -5.75 -14.73
N GLY A 448 43.94 -7.05 -15.03
CA GLY A 448 45.09 -7.94 -15.22
C GLY A 448 45.73 -8.57 -13.97
N HIS A 449 45.20 -8.38 -12.75
CA HIS A 449 45.78 -8.97 -11.53
C HIS A 449 45.11 -10.28 -11.11
N ILE A 450 45.25 -11.28 -11.98
CA ILE A 450 44.74 -12.62 -11.75
C ILE A 450 45.54 -13.35 -10.65
N LYS A 451 45.17 -13.14 -9.38
CA LYS A 451 45.39 -14.11 -8.27
C LYS A 451 44.04 -14.74 -7.89
N TRP A 452 43.65 -15.65 -8.75
CA TRP A 452 42.43 -16.47 -8.77
C TRP A 452 41.80 -16.90 -7.43
N ARG A 453 40.52 -16.56 -7.25
CA ARG A 453 39.49 -17.42 -6.61
C ARG A 453 38.90 -18.44 -7.61
N LYS A 454 39.72 -19.22 -8.35
CA LYS A 454 39.29 -20.18 -9.42
C LYS A 454 38.09 -21.03 -9.02
N ARG A 455 38.05 -21.49 -7.76
CA ARG A 455 37.05 -22.44 -7.29
C ARG A 455 35.62 -21.88 -7.30
N LYS A 456 35.43 -20.57 -7.05
CA LYS A 456 34.07 -19.99 -6.96
C LYS A 456 33.43 -19.79 -8.33
N TRP A 457 34.22 -19.38 -9.33
CA TRP A 457 33.75 -19.13 -10.69
C TRP A 457 33.67 -20.38 -11.54
N ARG A 458 34.50 -21.40 -11.26
CA ARG A 458 34.45 -22.69 -11.96
C ARG A 458 33.05 -23.30 -11.94
N ARG A 459 32.33 -23.15 -10.81
CA ARG A 459 30.95 -23.62 -10.67
C ARG A 459 30.00 -23.00 -11.70
N PHE A 460 30.24 -21.77 -12.15
CA PHE A 460 29.41 -21.13 -13.19
C PHE A 460 29.58 -21.80 -14.54
N PHE A 461 30.82 -22.02 -14.96
CA PHE A 461 31.12 -22.70 -16.22
C PHE A 461 30.65 -24.16 -16.18
N GLN A 462 30.97 -24.88 -15.10
CA GLN A 462 30.50 -26.25 -14.88
C GLN A 462 28.99 -26.36 -14.94
N PHE A 463 28.24 -25.43 -14.32
CA PHE A 463 26.79 -25.46 -14.37
C PHE A 463 26.24 -25.33 -15.80
N LEU A 464 26.88 -24.52 -16.65
CA LEU A 464 26.50 -24.39 -18.04
C LEU A 464 26.89 -25.62 -18.87
N ASP A 465 27.94 -26.36 -18.47
CA ASP A 465 28.35 -27.62 -19.11
C ASP A 465 27.50 -28.84 -18.65
N GLU A 466 27.01 -28.84 -17.40
CA GLU A 466 26.27 -29.96 -16.77
C GLU A 466 24.75 -29.94 -17.04
N ALA A 467 24.20 -28.82 -17.50
CA ALA A 467 22.75 -28.67 -17.68
C ALA A 467 22.16 -29.60 -18.77
N ASP A 468 22.99 -30.35 -19.48
CA ASP A 468 22.64 -31.23 -20.59
C ASP A 468 22.31 -32.67 -20.19
N GLU A 469 22.83 -33.16 -19.06
CA GLU A 469 22.64 -34.57 -18.67
C GLU A 469 21.25 -34.86 -18.07
N ASN A 470 20.57 -33.85 -17.52
CA ASN A 470 19.27 -34.02 -16.88
C ASN A 470 18.05 -33.82 -17.82
N ALA A 471 18.27 -33.45 -19.08
CA ALA A 471 17.19 -33.30 -20.08
C ALA A 471 16.96 -34.58 -20.92
N LEU A 472 17.89 -35.54 -20.87
CA LEU A 472 17.86 -36.78 -21.65
C LEU A 472 17.54 -38.04 -20.83
N GLY A 473 17.19 -37.90 -19.54
CA GLY A 473 16.98 -39.02 -18.62
C GLY A 473 15.55 -39.19 -18.09
N GLY A 474 14.55 -38.60 -18.75
CA GLY A 474 13.14 -38.68 -18.36
C GLY A 474 12.24 -39.12 -19.51
N ASP A 475 12.40 -40.38 -19.93
CA ASP A 475 11.38 -41.14 -20.66
C ASP A 475 10.64 -42.07 -19.68
#